data_AF-A0A1S8AVT8-F1
#
_entry.id   AF-A0A1S8AVT8-F1
#
_cell.length_a   1.000
_cell.length_b   1.000
_cell.length_c   1.000
_cell.angle_alpha   90.00
_cell.angle_beta   90.00
_cell.angle_gamma   90.00
#
_symmetry.space_group_name_H-M   'P 1'
#
loop_
_entity.id
_entity.type
_entity.pdbx_description
1 polymer ?
#
loop_
_entity_poly.entity_id
_entity_poly.type
_entity_poly.pdbx_seq_one_letter_code
_entity_poly.pdbx_strand_id
1 'polypeptide(L)'
;MSLVLPSELVVDRFLPTVRAMLAARLADRGLTQREIAAELGVTQAAVSKYVAGEGGGDDRFRDDPETVATVDRIADGLAGGEMDGYDALSELLSLVRSLEDRGPICELHEEEMPALRGLGCDLCVRGLDPDVRAERDVLANVRTAARTLASVPGMADAVPNVGTNVGMSLPDPADETDVAAVPGRIYAMGGRIEIPANPEFGASKHVSTAVLAANDADPDVRAAVNVATDDALLAAARERGIDPLEFDADYEDRGEHLGDRFANRGAVPAVAYHRGAFGIEPVTYVFGATAVETAELVGELLAARSASAAADSND
;
A
#
# COMPACT_ATOMS: atom_id res chain seq x y z
N MET A 1 -12.55 24.76 1.64
CA MET A 1 -12.73 23.29 1.71
C MET A 1 -13.22 22.99 3.11
N SER A 2 -14.41 22.44 3.24
CA SER A 2 -14.90 21.90 4.52
C SER A 2 -14.29 20.52 4.71
N LEU A 3 -13.72 20.30 5.88
CA LEU A 3 -13.42 18.95 6.36
C LEU A 3 -14.76 18.32 6.75
N VAL A 4 -15.03 17.12 6.25
CA VAL A 4 -16.23 16.32 6.55
C VAL A 4 -15.73 14.92 6.92
N LEU A 5 -16.17 14.39 8.05
CA LEU A 5 -15.86 13.04 8.48
C LEU A 5 -16.92 12.06 7.95
N PRO A 6 -16.55 10.82 7.59
CA PRO A 6 -17.53 9.77 7.27
C PRO A 6 -18.57 9.60 8.37
N SER A 7 -18.16 9.72 9.64
CA SER A 7 -19.05 9.65 10.80
C SER A 7 -20.13 10.74 10.83
N GLU A 8 -19.87 11.91 10.25
CA GLU A 8 -20.89 12.96 10.12
C GLU A 8 -21.97 12.52 9.12
N LEU A 9 -21.59 11.90 8.00
CA LEU A 9 -22.54 11.35 7.03
C LEU A 9 -23.36 10.20 7.61
N VAL A 10 -22.74 9.37 8.45
CA VAL A 10 -23.45 8.32 9.19
C VAL A 10 -24.55 8.93 10.06
N VAL A 11 -24.23 9.98 10.82
CA VAL A 11 -25.19 10.64 11.72
C VAL A 11 -26.26 11.40 10.96
N ASP A 12 -25.90 12.12 9.91
CA ASP A 12 -26.79 13.07 9.24
C ASP A 12 -27.64 12.45 8.12
N ARG A 13 -27.17 11.33 7.53
CA ARG A 13 -27.83 10.70 6.38
C ARG A 13 -28.22 9.24 6.62
N PHE A 14 -27.29 8.41 7.10
CA PHE A 14 -27.55 6.98 7.29
C PHE A 14 -28.50 6.69 8.47
N LEU A 15 -28.19 7.17 9.68
CA LEU A 15 -28.98 6.87 10.87
C LEU A 15 -30.46 7.31 10.78
N PRO A 16 -30.81 8.50 10.24
CA PRO A 16 -32.19 8.87 10.02
C PRO A 16 -32.92 7.91 9.06
N THR A 17 -32.23 7.49 7.99
CA THR A 17 -32.77 6.55 6.99
C THR A 17 -33.07 5.20 7.62
N VAL A 18 -32.07 4.60 8.28
CA VAL A 18 -32.21 3.26 8.87
C VAL A 18 -33.21 3.23 10.01
N ARG A 19 -33.27 4.28 10.85
CA ARG A 19 -34.31 4.39 11.90
C ARG A 19 -35.71 4.45 11.32
N ALA A 20 -35.91 5.18 10.22
CA ALA A 20 -37.20 5.23 9.55
C ALA A 20 -37.59 3.87 8.97
N MET A 21 -36.64 3.18 8.33
CA MET A 21 -36.88 1.84 7.78
C MET A 21 -37.20 0.83 8.88
N LEU A 22 -36.41 0.78 9.96
CA LEU A 22 -36.67 -0.09 11.12
C LEU A 22 -38.03 0.18 11.75
N ALA A 23 -38.39 1.46 11.95
CA ALA A 23 -39.69 1.81 12.51
C ALA A 23 -40.86 1.32 11.65
N ALA A 24 -40.77 1.45 10.32
CA ALA A 24 -41.77 0.92 9.40
C ALA A 24 -41.85 -0.61 9.46
N ARG A 25 -40.70 -1.30 9.40
CA ARG A 25 -40.62 -2.77 9.41
C ARG A 25 -41.10 -3.39 10.71
N LEU A 26 -40.84 -2.74 11.85
CA LEU A 26 -41.34 -3.17 13.15
C LEU A 26 -42.86 -2.94 13.28
N ALA A 27 -43.39 -1.85 12.71
CA ALA A 27 -44.84 -1.61 12.66
C ALA A 27 -45.55 -2.65 11.78
N ASP A 28 -44.97 -3.02 10.64
CA ASP A 28 -45.49 -4.09 9.76
C ASP A 28 -45.52 -5.46 10.48
N ARG A 29 -44.64 -5.65 11.47
CA ARG A 29 -44.58 -6.84 12.34
C ARG A 29 -45.48 -6.74 13.58
N GLY A 30 -46.29 -5.68 13.68
CA GLY A 30 -47.33 -5.54 14.69
C GLY A 30 -46.90 -4.86 15.99
N LEU A 31 -45.68 -4.32 16.09
CA LEU A 31 -45.27 -3.56 17.27
C LEU A 31 -46.00 -2.23 17.34
N THR A 32 -46.36 -1.83 18.55
CA THR A 32 -46.94 -0.50 18.82
C THR A 32 -45.87 0.58 18.72
N GLN A 33 -46.27 1.82 18.43
CA GLN A 33 -45.32 2.94 18.36
C GLN A 33 -44.55 3.18 19.67
N ARG A 34 -45.11 2.76 20.81
CA ARG A 34 -44.43 2.84 22.12
C ARG A 34 -43.35 1.77 22.26
N GLU A 35 -43.60 0.56 21.78
CA GLU A 35 -42.59 -0.52 21.77
C GLU A 35 -41.47 -0.15 20.80
N ILE A 36 -41.80 0.30 19.59
CA ILE A 36 -40.79 0.75 18.60
C ILE A 36 -39.93 1.89 19.16
N ALA A 37 -40.53 2.85 19.88
CA ALA A 37 -39.80 3.94 20.50
C ALA A 37 -38.80 3.45 21.56
N ALA A 38 -39.18 2.42 22.33
CA ALA A 38 -38.30 1.79 23.31
C ALA A 38 -37.16 1.03 22.64
N GLU A 39 -37.44 0.23 21.61
CA GLU A 39 -36.42 -0.54 20.88
C GLU A 39 -35.40 0.37 20.18
N LEU A 40 -35.87 1.43 19.49
CA LEU A 40 -35.01 2.31 18.71
C LEU A 40 -34.35 3.43 19.54
N GLY A 41 -34.71 3.56 20.82
CA GLY A 41 -34.21 4.62 21.69
C GLY A 41 -34.59 6.03 21.22
N VAL A 42 -35.79 6.20 20.66
CA VAL A 42 -36.29 7.49 20.15
C VAL A 42 -37.64 7.85 20.80
N THR A 43 -38.13 9.06 20.55
CA THR A 43 -39.45 9.44 21.04
C THR A 43 -40.57 8.78 20.22
N GLN A 44 -41.71 8.49 20.85
CA GLN A 44 -42.89 7.99 20.12
C GLN A 44 -43.37 8.97 19.03
N ALA A 45 -43.19 10.28 19.24
CA ALA A 45 -43.45 11.30 18.22
C ALA A 45 -42.53 11.15 16.99
N ALA A 46 -41.26 10.78 17.19
CA ALA A 46 -40.34 10.48 16.08
C ALA A 46 -40.79 9.23 15.31
N VAL A 47 -41.19 8.16 16.02
CA VAL A 47 -41.76 6.95 15.40
C VAL A 47 -42.99 7.28 14.56
N SER A 48 -43.90 8.11 15.08
CA SER A 48 -45.08 8.53 14.32
C SER A 48 -44.73 9.22 13.00
N LYS A 49 -43.68 10.04 12.97
CA LYS A 49 -43.20 10.68 11.73
C LYS A 49 -42.58 9.65 10.77
N TYR A 50 -41.78 8.73 11.29
CA TYR A 50 -41.17 7.67 10.48
C TYR A 50 -42.22 6.80 9.80
N VAL A 51 -43.22 6.31 10.54
CA VAL A 51 -44.29 5.46 10.02
C VAL A 51 -45.20 6.22 9.03
N ALA A 52 -45.35 7.54 9.19
CA ALA A 52 -46.06 8.37 8.24
C ALA A 52 -45.28 8.65 6.94
N GLY A 53 -44.03 8.17 6.82
CA GLY A 53 -43.15 8.47 5.69
C GLY A 53 -42.61 9.91 5.68
N GLU A 54 -42.76 10.64 6.80
CA GLU A 54 -42.30 12.02 6.97
C GLU A 54 -40.87 12.08 7.56
N GLY A 55 -40.17 10.95 7.58
CA GLY A 55 -38.77 10.85 7.98
C GLY A 55 -37.86 11.25 6.81
N GLY A 56 -36.97 12.21 7.04
CA GLY A 56 -35.85 12.46 6.14
C GLY A 56 -34.96 11.23 5.98
N GLY A 57 -34.01 11.29 5.07
CA GLY A 57 -33.07 10.22 4.79
C GLY A 57 -32.49 10.36 3.40
N ASP A 58 -31.73 9.37 2.97
CA ASP A 58 -31.06 9.34 1.67
C ASP A 58 -31.46 8.06 0.92
N ASP A 59 -31.92 8.22 -0.32
CA ASP A 59 -32.41 7.11 -1.15
C ASP A 59 -31.29 6.10 -1.41
N ARG A 60 -30.03 6.55 -1.44
CA ARG A 60 -28.86 5.68 -1.61
C ARG A 60 -28.75 4.60 -0.53
N PHE A 61 -29.12 4.92 0.71
CA PHE A 61 -29.15 3.92 1.79
C PHE A 61 -30.47 3.16 1.80
N ARG A 62 -31.58 3.83 1.48
CA ARG A 62 -32.91 3.20 1.52
C ARG A 62 -33.06 2.06 0.51
N ASP A 63 -32.47 2.25 -0.66
CA ASP A 63 -32.57 1.32 -1.79
C ASP A 63 -31.37 0.38 -1.89
N ASP A 64 -30.35 0.55 -1.04
CA ASP A 64 -29.18 -0.33 -0.99
C ASP A 64 -29.57 -1.75 -0.54
N PRO A 65 -29.26 -2.80 -1.34
CA PRO A 65 -29.70 -4.16 -1.04
C PRO A 65 -29.21 -4.71 0.30
N GLU A 66 -27.98 -4.36 0.70
CA GLU A 66 -27.40 -4.83 1.97
C GLU A 66 -28.08 -4.15 3.17
N THR A 67 -28.34 -2.85 3.05
CA THR A 67 -29.09 -2.08 4.04
C THR A 67 -30.49 -2.64 4.23
N VAL A 68 -31.22 -2.89 3.13
CA VAL A 68 -32.57 -3.49 3.18
C VAL A 68 -32.53 -4.86 3.88
N ALA A 69 -31.62 -5.75 3.47
CA ALA A 69 -31.51 -7.08 4.05
C ALA A 69 -31.16 -7.05 5.55
N THR A 70 -30.28 -6.13 5.96
CA THR A 70 -29.88 -5.97 7.36
C THR A 70 -31.02 -5.41 8.20
N VAL A 71 -31.73 -4.41 7.71
CA VAL A 71 -32.91 -3.84 8.39
C VAL A 71 -34.01 -4.89 8.57
N ASP A 72 -34.30 -5.69 7.54
CA ASP A 72 -35.32 -6.74 7.64
C ASP A 72 -34.91 -7.80 8.67
N ARG A 73 -33.65 -8.23 8.67
CA ARG A 73 -33.09 -9.18 9.65
C ARG A 73 -33.21 -8.67 11.08
N ILE A 74 -32.81 -7.41 11.33
CA ILE A 74 -32.93 -6.78 12.66
C ILE A 74 -34.40 -6.69 13.06
N ALA A 75 -35.29 -6.29 12.15
CA ALA A 75 -36.71 -6.15 12.46
C ALA A 75 -37.37 -7.51 12.79
N ASP A 76 -37.02 -8.58 12.07
CA ASP A 76 -37.44 -9.95 12.38
C ASP A 76 -36.92 -10.39 13.75
N GLY A 77 -35.61 -10.20 14.01
CA GLY A 77 -34.98 -10.60 15.25
C GLY A 77 -35.53 -9.88 16.47
N LEU A 78 -35.73 -8.56 16.40
CA LEU A 78 -36.32 -7.78 17.49
C LEU A 78 -37.79 -8.15 17.72
N ALA A 79 -38.60 -8.25 16.66
CA ALA A 79 -40.02 -8.59 16.80
C ALA A 79 -40.24 -10.03 17.31
N GLY A 80 -39.35 -10.96 16.96
CA GLY A 80 -39.35 -12.34 17.45
C GLY A 80 -38.73 -12.53 18.83
N GLY A 81 -38.03 -11.53 19.36
CA GLY A 81 -37.24 -11.63 20.59
C GLY A 81 -35.99 -12.51 20.45
N GLU A 82 -35.52 -12.75 19.22
CA GLU A 82 -34.30 -13.50 18.90
C GLU A 82 -33.04 -12.62 18.93
N MET A 83 -33.22 -11.30 18.81
CA MET A 83 -32.16 -10.31 18.93
C MET A 83 -32.49 -9.33 20.05
N ASP A 84 -31.48 -8.92 20.81
CA ASP A 84 -31.57 -7.77 21.69
C ASP A 84 -30.95 -6.51 21.04
N GLY A 85 -30.95 -5.40 21.80
CA GLY A 85 -30.37 -4.14 21.32
C GLY A 85 -28.86 -4.21 21.06
N TYR A 86 -28.13 -5.12 21.70
CA TYR A 86 -26.70 -5.32 21.47
C TYR A 86 -26.48 -6.06 20.14
N ASP A 87 -27.27 -7.09 19.85
CA ASP A 87 -27.23 -7.80 18.57
C ASP A 87 -27.58 -6.87 17.41
N ALA A 88 -28.65 -6.07 17.55
CA ALA A 88 -29.04 -5.07 16.56
C ALA A 88 -27.93 -4.02 16.35
N LEU A 89 -27.25 -3.59 17.41
CA LEU A 89 -26.10 -2.70 17.31
C LEU A 89 -24.94 -3.34 16.52
N SER A 90 -24.65 -4.62 16.77
CA SER A 90 -23.60 -5.36 16.06
C SER A 90 -23.87 -5.45 14.55
N GLU A 91 -25.11 -5.74 14.17
CA GLU A 91 -25.54 -5.75 12.75
C GLU A 91 -25.38 -4.35 12.12
N LEU A 92 -25.84 -3.30 12.79
CA LEU A 92 -25.73 -1.93 12.28
C LEU A 92 -24.27 -1.47 12.14
N LEU A 93 -23.40 -1.82 13.09
CA LEU A 93 -21.97 -1.51 13.00
C LEU A 93 -21.30 -2.28 11.86
N SER A 94 -21.70 -3.52 11.63
CA SER A 94 -21.20 -4.33 10.51
C SER A 94 -21.64 -3.74 9.16
N LEU A 95 -22.90 -3.33 9.06
CA LEU A 95 -23.43 -2.64 7.88
C LEU A 95 -22.68 -1.34 7.61
N VAL A 96 -22.49 -0.47 8.62
CA VAL A 96 -21.76 0.79 8.45
C VAL A 96 -20.35 0.53 7.88
N ARG A 97 -19.63 -0.48 8.39
CA ARG A 97 -18.31 -0.84 7.88
C ARG A 97 -18.33 -1.30 6.43
N SER A 98 -19.36 -2.06 6.03
CA SER A 98 -19.54 -2.47 4.63
C SER A 98 -19.79 -1.25 3.73
N LEU A 99 -20.66 -0.34 4.14
CA LEU A 99 -20.98 0.86 3.37
C LEU A 99 -19.81 1.86 3.32
N GLU A 100 -18.89 1.80 4.28
CA GLU A 100 -17.60 2.53 4.32
C GLU A 100 -16.50 1.88 3.45
N ASP A 101 -16.75 0.71 2.83
CA ASP A 101 -15.87 0.08 1.85
C ASP A 101 -16.43 0.24 0.44
N ARG A 102 -16.15 1.40 -0.18
CA ARG A 102 -16.60 1.74 -1.54
C ARG A 102 -18.13 1.64 -1.73
N GLY A 103 -18.87 1.77 -0.63
CA GLY A 103 -20.31 1.80 -0.63
C GLY A 103 -20.89 3.22 -0.66
N PRO A 104 -22.20 3.35 -0.41
CA PRO A 104 -22.91 4.62 -0.42
C PRO A 104 -22.35 5.71 0.53
N ILE A 105 -21.70 5.33 1.64
CA ILE A 105 -21.05 6.31 2.54
C ILE A 105 -19.86 6.95 1.81
N CYS A 106 -19.04 6.16 1.11
CA CYS A 106 -17.91 6.66 0.33
C CYS A 106 -18.36 7.58 -0.82
N GLU A 107 -19.42 7.20 -1.54
CA GLU A 107 -19.97 8.02 -2.62
C GLU A 107 -20.40 9.41 -2.12
N LEU A 108 -21.17 9.46 -1.03
CA LEU A 108 -21.57 10.72 -0.39
C LEU A 108 -20.36 11.51 0.12
N HIS A 109 -19.34 10.83 0.63
CA HIS A 109 -18.15 11.49 1.17
C HIS A 109 -17.32 12.17 0.09
N GLU A 110 -17.19 11.57 -1.08
CA GLU A 110 -16.54 12.19 -2.25
C GLU A 110 -17.32 13.40 -2.80
N GLU A 111 -18.65 13.40 -2.65
CA GLU A 111 -19.49 14.55 -3.02
C GLU A 111 -19.28 15.74 -2.09
N GLU A 112 -19.35 15.50 -0.79
CA GLU A 112 -19.24 16.50 0.28
C GLU A 112 -17.79 16.97 0.49
N MET A 113 -16.80 16.13 0.15
CA MET A 113 -15.38 16.48 0.13
C MET A 113 -14.78 16.29 -1.28
N PRO A 114 -14.90 17.30 -2.16
CA PRO A 114 -14.41 17.22 -3.54
C PRO A 114 -12.92 16.87 -3.69
N ALA A 115 -12.11 17.09 -2.65
CA ALA A 115 -10.70 16.72 -2.63
C ALA A 115 -10.47 15.19 -2.67
N LEU A 116 -11.48 14.39 -2.32
CA LEU A 116 -11.41 12.92 -2.36
C LEU A 116 -11.70 12.33 -3.74
N ARG A 117 -12.31 13.10 -4.64
CA ARG A 117 -12.75 12.60 -5.94
C ARG A 117 -11.59 12.04 -6.76
N GLY A 118 -11.70 10.76 -7.12
CA GLY A 118 -10.69 10.07 -7.92
C GLY A 118 -9.45 9.62 -7.15
N LEU A 119 -9.39 9.82 -5.82
CA LEU A 119 -8.28 9.30 -5.00
C LEU A 119 -8.40 7.79 -4.75
N GLY A 120 -9.59 7.21 -4.85
CA GLY A 120 -9.83 5.83 -4.41
C GLY A 120 -9.56 5.69 -2.91
N CYS A 121 -10.15 6.60 -2.11
CA CYS A 121 -9.94 6.67 -0.66
C CYS A 121 -10.31 5.34 0.01
N ASP A 122 -9.43 4.82 0.87
CA ASP A 122 -9.59 3.56 1.61
C ASP A 122 -9.39 3.73 3.12
N LEU A 123 -9.40 4.98 3.61
CA LEU A 123 -9.03 5.34 4.97
C LEU A 123 -9.97 4.74 6.03
N CYS A 124 -11.27 4.63 5.75
CA CYS A 124 -12.26 4.06 6.67
C CYS A 124 -12.05 2.57 6.91
N VAL A 125 -11.56 1.85 5.89
CA VAL A 125 -11.36 0.39 5.92
C VAL A 125 -9.97 0.04 6.44
N ARG A 126 -8.94 0.78 6.00
CA ARG A 126 -7.53 0.50 6.35
C ARG A 126 -7.04 1.20 7.62
N GLY A 127 -7.82 2.13 8.17
CA GLY A 127 -7.51 2.82 9.43
C GLY A 127 -6.41 3.87 9.34
N LEU A 128 -6.00 4.39 10.51
CA LEU A 128 -4.93 5.38 10.70
C LEU A 128 -3.64 4.75 11.29
N ASP A 129 -3.60 3.43 11.38
CA ASP A 129 -2.54 2.67 12.07
C ASP A 129 -1.15 3.10 11.55
N PRO A 130 -0.23 3.55 12.44
CA PRO A 130 1.10 3.97 12.03
C PRO A 130 1.89 2.86 11.32
N ASP A 131 1.66 1.60 11.65
CA ASP A 131 2.30 0.46 11.00
C ASP A 131 1.75 0.32 9.56
N VAL A 132 0.43 0.46 9.39
CA VAL A 132 -0.22 0.51 8.06
C VAL A 132 0.25 1.74 7.24
N ARG A 133 0.55 2.87 7.88
CA ARG A 133 1.13 4.04 7.20
C ARG A 133 2.55 3.75 6.73
N ALA A 134 3.40 3.20 7.58
CA ALA A 134 4.77 2.84 7.23
C ALA A 134 4.79 1.82 6.07
N GLU A 135 3.93 0.80 6.12
CA GLU A 135 3.75 -0.15 5.03
C GLU A 135 3.32 0.52 3.72
N ARG A 136 2.33 1.44 3.78
CA ARG A 136 1.88 2.20 2.60
C ARG A 136 2.98 3.07 2.03
N ASP A 137 3.74 3.75 2.88
CA ASP A 137 4.82 4.62 2.46
C ASP A 137 5.92 3.82 1.78
N VAL A 138 6.29 2.67 2.34
CA VAL A 138 7.23 1.71 1.72
C VAL A 138 6.72 1.23 0.37
N LEU A 139 5.49 0.71 0.29
CA LEU A 139 4.89 0.22 -0.97
C LEU A 139 4.79 1.33 -2.03
N ALA A 140 4.43 2.55 -1.63
CA ALA A 140 4.37 3.71 -2.52
C ALA A 140 5.76 4.13 -3.00
N ASN A 141 6.76 4.08 -2.12
CA ASN A 141 8.16 4.39 -2.45
C ASN A 141 8.72 3.38 -3.46
N VAL A 142 8.55 2.07 -3.23
CA VAL A 142 8.97 1.01 -4.18
C VAL A 142 8.23 1.15 -5.51
N ARG A 143 6.93 1.43 -5.50
CA ARG A 143 6.14 1.63 -6.74
C ARG A 143 6.66 2.82 -7.54
N THR A 144 7.00 3.91 -6.85
CA THR A 144 7.54 5.12 -7.48
C THR A 144 8.91 4.82 -8.06
N ALA A 145 9.80 4.18 -7.29
CA ALA A 145 11.12 3.78 -7.73
C ALA A 145 11.11 2.87 -8.96
N ALA A 146 10.23 1.86 -8.99
CA ALA A 146 10.09 0.97 -10.15
C ALA A 146 9.68 1.74 -11.42
N ARG A 147 8.77 2.73 -11.29
CA ARG A 147 8.37 3.62 -12.40
C ARG A 147 9.50 4.57 -12.80
N THR A 148 10.26 5.09 -11.84
CA THR A 148 11.45 5.91 -12.10
C THR A 148 12.46 5.11 -12.93
N LEU A 149 12.82 3.89 -12.49
CA LEU A 149 13.70 2.99 -13.24
C LEU A 149 13.19 2.75 -14.67
N ALA A 150 11.89 2.49 -14.85
CA ALA A 150 11.31 2.29 -16.17
C ALA A 150 11.41 3.52 -17.11
N SER A 151 11.58 4.72 -16.53
CA SER A 151 11.76 5.96 -17.29
C SER A 151 13.23 6.36 -17.50
N VAL A 152 14.18 5.68 -16.85
CA VAL A 152 15.62 5.97 -16.95
C VAL A 152 16.16 5.56 -18.33
N PRO A 153 16.78 6.49 -19.09
CA PRO A 153 17.46 6.15 -20.34
C PRO A 153 18.58 5.14 -20.11
N GLY A 154 18.67 4.10 -20.96
CA GLY A 154 19.68 3.05 -20.84
C GLY A 154 19.38 1.98 -19.78
N MET A 155 18.28 2.11 -19.04
CA MET A 155 17.93 1.11 -18.01
C MET A 155 17.70 -0.29 -18.60
N ALA A 156 17.10 -0.38 -19.79
CA ALA A 156 16.85 -1.67 -20.44
C ALA A 156 18.12 -2.49 -20.68
N ASP A 157 19.25 -1.81 -20.94
CA ASP A 157 20.56 -2.44 -21.14
C ASP A 157 21.27 -2.76 -19.81
N ALA A 158 20.78 -2.20 -18.71
CA ALA A 158 21.29 -2.42 -17.35
C ALA A 158 20.51 -3.50 -16.58
N VAL A 159 19.47 -4.10 -17.18
CA VAL A 159 18.73 -5.21 -16.57
C VAL A 159 19.52 -6.53 -16.76
N PRO A 160 19.90 -7.24 -15.67
CA PRO A 160 20.58 -8.53 -15.78
C PRO A 160 19.61 -9.63 -16.23
N ASN A 161 20.11 -10.79 -16.67
CA ASN A 161 19.27 -11.92 -17.09
C ASN A 161 18.37 -12.45 -15.97
N VAL A 162 18.82 -12.34 -14.72
CA VAL A 162 18.03 -12.67 -13.52
C VAL A 162 16.95 -11.62 -13.18
N GLY A 163 16.85 -10.55 -13.95
CA GLY A 163 15.96 -9.42 -13.72
C GLY A 163 16.46 -8.44 -12.66
N THR A 164 16.01 -7.19 -12.77
CA THR A 164 16.21 -6.14 -11.77
C THR A 164 15.08 -6.19 -10.76
N ASN A 165 15.38 -6.01 -9.48
CA ASN A 165 14.38 -5.69 -8.49
C ASN A 165 14.78 -4.44 -7.73
N VAL A 166 13.77 -3.79 -7.17
CA VAL A 166 13.91 -2.68 -6.24
C VAL A 166 13.15 -3.07 -4.98
N GLY A 167 13.83 -2.95 -3.83
CA GLY A 167 13.28 -3.31 -2.54
C GLY A 167 13.45 -2.19 -1.52
N MET A 168 12.51 -2.09 -0.58
CA MET A 168 12.62 -1.22 0.59
C MET A 168 11.99 -1.88 1.81
N SER A 169 12.67 -1.80 2.94
CA SER A 169 12.20 -2.33 4.22
C SER A 169 11.37 -1.33 5.01
N LEU A 170 10.60 -1.87 5.95
CA LEU A 170 10.15 -1.12 7.12
C LEU A 170 11.36 -0.56 7.92
N PRO A 171 11.15 0.43 8.82
CA PRO A 171 12.24 1.01 9.61
C PRO A 171 13.02 0.04 10.50
N ASP A 172 12.38 -1.01 11.00
CA ASP A 172 12.98 -2.03 11.87
C ASP A 172 12.53 -3.43 11.38
N PRO A 173 13.09 -3.90 10.24
CA PRO A 173 12.64 -5.13 9.61
C PRO A 173 13.16 -6.36 10.36
N ALA A 174 12.28 -7.31 10.69
CA ALA A 174 12.67 -8.55 11.33
C ALA A 174 13.18 -9.59 10.31
N ASP A 175 12.53 -9.68 9.15
CA ASP A 175 12.89 -10.64 8.11
C ASP A 175 12.46 -10.18 6.70
N GLU A 176 12.58 -11.09 5.72
CA GLU A 176 12.26 -10.81 4.32
C GLU A 176 10.79 -10.36 4.11
N THR A 177 9.88 -10.71 5.03
CA THR A 177 8.47 -10.31 4.97
C THR A 177 8.25 -8.83 5.29
N ASP A 178 9.20 -8.18 5.96
CA ASP A 178 9.16 -6.72 6.22
C ASP A 178 9.80 -5.88 5.10
N VAL A 179 10.14 -6.53 3.98
CA VAL A 179 10.70 -5.88 2.79
C VAL A 179 9.71 -5.96 1.63
N ALA A 180 9.30 -4.80 1.13
CA ALA A 180 8.52 -4.71 -0.09
C ALA A 180 9.43 -4.75 -1.32
N ALA A 181 9.03 -5.51 -2.35
CA ALA A 181 9.72 -5.58 -3.63
C ALA A 181 8.72 -5.85 -4.76
N VAL A 182 9.16 -5.84 -6.02
CA VAL A 182 8.29 -6.18 -7.17
C VAL A 182 8.24 -7.71 -7.33
N PRO A 183 7.06 -8.35 -7.19
CA PRO A 183 6.89 -9.77 -7.51
C PRO A 183 7.24 -10.03 -8.97
N GLY A 184 7.94 -11.12 -9.25
CA GLY A 184 8.36 -11.46 -10.62
C GLY A 184 9.56 -10.66 -11.14
N ARG A 185 9.95 -9.53 -10.52
CA ARG A 185 11.05 -8.63 -10.92
C ARG A 185 10.76 -7.83 -12.19
N ILE A 186 11.58 -6.83 -12.44
CA ILE A 186 11.58 -5.94 -13.60
C ILE A 186 12.45 -6.57 -14.71
N TYR A 187 11.92 -6.66 -15.93
CA TYR A 187 12.63 -7.21 -17.10
C TYR A 187 12.71 -6.23 -18.25
N ALA A 188 13.71 -6.43 -19.11
CA ALA A 188 13.79 -5.75 -20.40
C ALA A 188 13.17 -6.63 -21.51
N MET A 189 12.18 -6.09 -22.24
CA MET A 189 11.59 -6.71 -23.42
C MET A 189 11.51 -5.70 -24.58
N GLY A 190 12.11 -6.03 -25.72
CA GLY A 190 12.09 -5.16 -26.90
C GLY A 190 12.68 -3.77 -26.67
N GLY A 191 13.70 -3.65 -25.83
CA GLY A 191 14.33 -2.38 -25.44
C GLY A 191 13.51 -1.52 -24.47
N ARG A 192 12.47 -2.10 -23.86
CA ARG A 192 11.61 -1.44 -22.86
C ARG A 192 11.62 -2.20 -21.55
N ILE A 193 11.37 -1.47 -20.47
CA ILE A 193 11.22 -2.03 -19.13
C ILE A 193 9.77 -2.47 -18.91
N GLU A 194 9.58 -3.71 -18.45
CA GLU A 194 8.30 -4.29 -18.08
C GLU A 194 8.26 -4.59 -16.57
N ILE A 195 7.20 -4.11 -15.91
CA ILE A 195 6.95 -4.31 -14.47
C ILE A 195 5.72 -5.21 -14.36
N PRO A 196 5.87 -6.49 -13.95
CA PRO A 196 4.81 -7.49 -14.06
C PRO A 196 3.69 -7.32 -13.04
N ALA A 197 3.95 -6.69 -11.89
CA ALA A 197 2.99 -6.55 -10.80
C ALA A 197 3.27 -5.30 -9.95
N ASN A 198 2.31 -4.95 -9.09
CA ASN A 198 2.55 -3.95 -8.05
C ASN A 198 3.49 -4.51 -6.97
N PRO A 199 4.24 -3.65 -6.24
CA PRO A 199 5.06 -4.11 -5.13
C PRO A 199 4.23 -4.74 -4.02
N GLU A 200 4.82 -5.74 -3.36
CA GLU A 200 4.26 -6.49 -2.24
C GLU A 200 5.38 -6.84 -1.24
N PHE A 201 5.02 -7.01 0.03
CA PHE A 201 5.91 -7.47 1.09
C PHE A 201 6.26 -8.96 0.92
N GLY A 202 7.52 -9.33 1.22
CA GLY A 202 7.98 -10.72 1.07
C GLY A 202 8.10 -11.21 -0.37
N ALA A 203 7.99 -10.30 -1.36
CA ALA A 203 7.94 -10.68 -2.77
C ALA A 203 9.28 -11.14 -3.37
N SER A 204 10.41 -10.87 -2.72
CA SER A 204 11.72 -11.15 -3.31
C SER A 204 12.86 -11.41 -2.33
N LYS A 205 13.24 -12.68 -2.20
CA LYS A 205 14.37 -13.10 -1.36
C LYS A 205 15.68 -12.35 -1.61
N HIS A 206 16.12 -12.20 -2.87
CA HIS A 206 17.48 -11.74 -3.18
C HIS A 206 17.74 -10.27 -2.88
N VAL A 207 16.76 -9.40 -3.17
CA VAL A 207 16.88 -7.98 -2.85
C VAL A 207 16.62 -7.77 -1.36
N SER A 208 15.70 -8.54 -0.76
CA SER A 208 15.47 -8.50 0.70
C SER A 208 16.71 -8.89 1.48
N THR A 209 17.45 -9.94 1.09
CA THR A 209 18.72 -10.30 1.74
C THR A 209 19.74 -9.16 1.71
N ALA A 210 19.85 -8.44 0.59
CA ALA A 210 20.77 -7.31 0.48
C ALA A 210 20.32 -6.12 1.33
N VAL A 211 19.01 -5.81 1.34
CA VAL A 211 18.43 -4.73 2.15
C VAL A 211 18.62 -5.03 3.65
N LEU A 212 18.34 -6.24 4.09
CA LEU A 212 18.49 -6.65 5.50
C LEU A 212 19.95 -6.59 5.94
N ALA A 213 20.89 -7.13 5.15
CA ALA A 213 22.31 -7.07 5.46
C ALA A 213 22.84 -5.62 5.55
N ALA A 214 22.31 -4.72 4.71
CA ALA A 214 22.64 -3.30 4.79
C ALA A 214 22.02 -2.65 6.04
N ASN A 215 20.75 -2.94 6.34
CA ASN A 215 20.04 -2.38 7.48
C ASN A 215 20.63 -2.81 8.83
N ASP A 216 21.06 -4.07 8.95
CA ASP A 216 21.75 -4.60 10.14
C ASP A 216 23.07 -3.85 10.42
N ALA A 217 23.76 -3.40 9.36
CA ALA A 217 24.99 -2.63 9.48
C ALA A 217 24.74 -1.12 9.66
N ASP A 218 23.69 -0.58 9.05
CA ASP A 218 23.26 0.81 9.15
C ASP A 218 21.72 0.93 9.03
N PRO A 219 20.99 1.18 10.14
CA PRO A 219 19.53 1.25 10.14
C PRO A 219 18.93 2.33 9.23
N ASP A 220 19.71 3.35 8.84
CA ASP A 220 19.25 4.39 7.92
C ASP A 220 19.23 3.89 6.46
N VAL A 221 19.96 2.82 6.13
CA VAL A 221 19.94 2.17 4.81
C VAL A 221 18.84 1.12 4.79
N ARG A 222 17.79 1.38 3.99
CA ARG A 222 16.57 0.57 3.97
C ARG A 222 16.16 0.13 2.59
N ALA A 223 16.91 0.45 1.55
CA ALA A 223 16.55 0.13 0.18
C ALA A 223 17.73 -0.34 -0.65
N ALA A 224 17.42 -1.17 -1.64
CA ALA A 224 18.39 -1.63 -2.62
C ALA A 224 17.76 -1.83 -4.00
N VAL A 225 18.55 -1.57 -5.05
CA VAL A 225 18.25 -1.92 -6.44
C VAL A 225 19.38 -2.78 -6.98
N ASN A 226 19.06 -3.84 -7.72
CA ASN A 226 20.07 -4.62 -8.42
C ASN A 226 20.05 -4.36 -9.95
N VAL A 227 21.23 -4.13 -10.51
CA VAL A 227 21.47 -3.93 -11.95
C VAL A 227 22.62 -4.82 -12.41
N ALA A 228 22.77 -4.98 -13.73
CA ALA A 228 23.90 -5.68 -14.31
C ALA A 228 25.20 -4.95 -13.97
N THR A 229 26.25 -5.71 -13.62
CA THR A 229 27.59 -5.13 -13.42
C THR A 229 28.28 -4.96 -14.77
N ASP A 230 28.79 -3.76 -15.02
CA ASP A 230 29.76 -3.50 -16.08
C ASP A 230 30.82 -2.49 -15.61
N ASP A 231 32.00 -2.52 -16.23
CA ASP A 231 33.13 -1.68 -15.81
C ASP A 231 32.84 -0.18 -15.98
N ALA A 232 31.97 0.21 -16.92
CA ALA A 232 31.62 1.61 -17.16
C ALA A 232 30.67 2.15 -16.07
N LEU A 233 29.75 1.32 -15.56
CA LEU A 233 28.93 1.62 -14.40
C LEU A 233 29.81 1.82 -13.15
N LEU A 234 30.80 0.95 -12.93
CA LEU A 234 31.73 1.05 -11.81
C LEU A 234 32.64 2.29 -11.94
N ALA A 235 33.07 2.65 -13.14
CA ALA A 235 33.82 3.87 -13.40
C ALA A 235 32.97 5.12 -13.09
N ALA A 236 31.73 5.16 -13.58
CA ALA A 236 30.78 6.26 -13.30
C ALA A 236 30.54 6.46 -11.80
N ALA A 237 30.49 5.38 -11.01
CA ALA A 237 30.41 5.47 -9.56
C ALA A 237 31.66 6.14 -8.96
N ARG A 238 32.86 5.71 -9.37
CA ARG A 238 34.14 6.28 -8.89
C ARG A 238 34.30 7.75 -9.24
N GLU A 239 33.90 8.15 -10.44
CA GLU A 239 33.91 9.56 -10.88
C GLU A 239 33.04 10.46 -10.00
N ARG A 240 31.98 9.90 -9.41
CA ARG A 240 31.09 10.56 -8.46
C ARG A 240 31.57 10.47 -7.00
N GLY A 241 32.78 9.95 -6.78
CA GLY A 241 33.34 9.77 -5.45
C GLY A 241 32.75 8.59 -4.67
N ILE A 242 31.99 7.72 -5.33
CA ILE A 242 31.49 6.47 -4.73
C ILE A 242 32.54 5.40 -4.98
N ASP A 243 33.12 4.85 -3.92
CA ASP A 243 34.04 3.72 -3.99
C ASP A 243 33.24 2.40 -3.95
N PRO A 244 33.08 1.67 -5.07
CA PRO A 244 32.25 0.48 -5.11
C PRO A 244 32.91 -0.68 -4.38
N LEU A 245 32.17 -1.35 -3.50
CA LEU A 245 32.68 -2.48 -2.73
C LEU A 245 32.50 -3.80 -3.49
N GLU A 246 33.60 -4.48 -3.79
CA GLU A 246 33.55 -5.83 -4.34
C GLU A 246 33.33 -6.88 -3.26
N PHE A 247 32.48 -7.87 -3.54
CA PHE A 247 32.19 -9.02 -2.70
C PHE A 247 32.04 -10.31 -3.52
N ASP A 248 32.09 -11.47 -2.85
CA ASP A 248 32.04 -12.77 -3.50
C ASP A 248 30.61 -13.13 -3.95
N ALA A 249 30.49 -13.68 -5.15
CA ALA A 249 29.20 -13.97 -5.76
C ALA A 249 28.51 -15.23 -5.22
N ASP A 250 29.22 -16.05 -4.43
CA ASP A 250 28.77 -17.38 -4.01
C ASP A 250 27.43 -17.31 -3.25
N TYR A 251 26.61 -18.35 -3.43
CA TYR A 251 25.25 -18.42 -2.92
C TYR A 251 25.17 -18.85 -1.46
N GLU A 252 26.19 -19.52 -0.93
CA GLU A 252 26.23 -19.89 0.48
C GLU A 252 26.40 -18.61 1.32
N ASP A 253 25.26 -18.20 1.90
CA ASP A 253 25.10 -17.08 2.85
C ASP A 253 25.49 -15.66 2.35
N ARG A 254 24.89 -15.22 1.23
CA ARG A 254 25.09 -13.86 0.71
C ARG A 254 24.80 -12.75 1.72
N GLY A 255 23.85 -12.96 2.63
CA GLY A 255 23.53 -12.00 3.69
C GLY A 255 24.70 -11.85 4.67
N GLU A 256 25.19 -12.96 5.20
CA GLU A 256 26.37 -12.99 6.08
C GLU A 256 27.59 -12.38 5.37
N HIS A 257 27.85 -12.75 4.12
CA HIS A 257 28.99 -12.21 3.37
C HIS A 257 28.88 -10.69 3.18
N LEU A 258 27.72 -10.15 2.81
CA LEU A 258 27.53 -8.70 2.72
C LEU A 258 27.72 -8.02 4.08
N GLY A 259 27.12 -8.59 5.14
CA GLY A 259 27.26 -8.10 6.50
C GLY A 259 28.73 -8.03 6.96
N ASP A 260 29.50 -9.10 6.75
CA ASP A 260 30.93 -9.14 7.05
C ASP A 260 31.71 -8.07 6.27
N ARG A 261 31.39 -7.86 4.99
CA ARG A 261 32.06 -6.85 4.16
C ARG A 261 31.73 -5.44 4.61
N PHE A 262 30.48 -5.17 5.01
CA PHE A 262 30.07 -3.88 5.57
C PHE A 262 30.72 -3.62 6.93
N ALA A 263 30.75 -4.63 7.81
CA ALA A 263 31.40 -4.54 9.11
C ALA A 263 32.92 -4.29 8.98
N ASN A 264 33.61 -4.99 8.09
CA ASN A 264 35.04 -4.80 7.82
C ASN A 264 35.33 -3.41 7.22
N ARG A 265 34.42 -2.87 6.42
CA ARG A 265 34.52 -1.50 5.88
C ARG A 265 34.17 -0.44 6.93
N GLY A 266 33.33 -0.77 7.91
CA GLY A 266 32.81 0.14 8.93
C GLY A 266 31.66 1.03 8.44
N ALA A 267 31.11 0.76 7.25
CA ALA A 267 29.98 1.49 6.67
C ALA A 267 29.37 0.71 5.50
N VAL A 268 28.08 0.92 5.23
CA VAL A 268 27.43 0.43 4.02
C VAL A 268 27.77 1.37 2.84
N PRO A 269 28.38 0.87 1.75
CA PRO A 269 28.65 1.67 0.57
C PRO A 269 27.36 1.89 -0.23
N ALA A 270 27.26 3.03 -0.93
CA ALA A 270 26.15 3.27 -1.86
C ALA A 270 26.11 2.26 -3.03
N VAL A 271 27.25 1.64 -3.37
CA VAL A 271 27.37 0.64 -4.43
C VAL A 271 28.22 -0.54 -3.94
N ALA A 272 27.68 -1.76 -4.07
CA ALA A 272 28.43 -3.00 -3.90
C ALA A 272 28.18 -3.93 -5.08
N TYR A 273 29.18 -4.70 -5.51
CA TYR A 273 29.06 -5.55 -6.69
C TYR A 273 29.82 -6.86 -6.54
N HIS A 274 29.44 -7.84 -7.35
CA HIS A 274 30.25 -9.03 -7.59
C HIS A 274 30.47 -9.26 -9.09
N ARG A 275 31.60 -9.86 -9.44
CA ARG A 275 31.95 -10.24 -10.82
C ARG A 275 31.36 -11.59 -11.27
N GLY A 276 30.43 -12.13 -10.48
CA GLY A 276 29.78 -13.41 -10.77
C GLY A 276 30.64 -14.60 -10.36
N ALA A 277 30.09 -15.79 -10.57
CA ALA A 277 30.74 -17.08 -10.35
C ALA A 277 30.17 -18.10 -11.33
N PHE A 278 30.55 -19.37 -11.22
CA PHE A 278 30.02 -20.42 -12.08
C PHE A 278 28.48 -20.50 -11.97
N GLY A 279 27.76 -20.15 -13.04
CA GLY A 279 26.30 -20.11 -13.06
C GLY A 279 25.67 -18.88 -12.39
N ILE A 280 26.48 -17.90 -11.96
CA ILE A 280 26.02 -16.66 -11.33
C ILE A 280 26.49 -15.47 -12.17
N GLU A 281 25.53 -14.74 -12.73
CA GLU A 281 25.80 -13.52 -13.49
C GLU A 281 26.32 -12.38 -12.59
N PRO A 282 27.22 -11.50 -13.06
CA PRO A 282 27.63 -10.30 -12.33
C PRO A 282 26.45 -9.38 -12.00
N VAL A 283 26.35 -8.96 -10.73
CA VAL A 283 25.29 -8.05 -10.27
C VAL A 283 25.88 -6.95 -9.39
N THR A 284 25.37 -5.73 -9.58
CA THR A 284 25.67 -4.55 -8.78
C THR A 284 24.42 -4.16 -8.00
N TYR A 285 24.57 -4.00 -6.69
CA TYR A 285 23.56 -3.46 -5.79
C TYR A 285 23.85 -1.98 -5.52
N VAL A 286 22.80 -1.17 -5.60
CA VAL A 286 22.80 0.25 -5.23
C VAL A 286 21.95 0.40 -3.97
N PHE A 287 22.52 0.93 -2.90
CA PHE A 287 21.90 1.06 -1.59
C PHE A 287 21.54 2.52 -1.26
N GLY A 288 20.52 2.71 -0.42
CA GLY A 288 20.07 4.04 0.01
C GLY A 288 19.01 3.98 1.10
N ALA A 289 18.58 5.16 1.58
CA ALA A 289 17.56 5.25 2.63
C ALA A 289 16.15 4.99 2.09
N THR A 290 15.92 5.23 0.81
CA THR A 290 14.64 4.95 0.14
C THR A 290 14.82 4.28 -1.23
N ALA A 291 13.80 3.54 -1.68
CA ALA A 291 13.80 2.95 -3.02
C ALA A 291 13.86 4.02 -4.12
N VAL A 292 13.23 5.19 -3.92
CA VAL A 292 13.30 6.28 -4.89
C VAL A 292 14.73 6.82 -5.04
N GLU A 293 15.44 7.07 -3.93
CA GLU A 293 16.83 7.53 -3.97
C GLU A 293 17.76 6.53 -4.68
N THR A 294 17.59 5.23 -4.42
CA THR A 294 18.38 4.20 -5.12
C THR A 294 18.09 4.17 -6.62
N ALA A 295 16.82 4.32 -7.02
CA ALA A 295 16.45 4.41 -8.44
C ALA A 295 17.00 5.68 -9.12
N GLU A 296 16.98 6.81 -8.43
CA GLU A 296 17.56 8.07 -8.90
C GLU A 296 19.08 7.94 -9.08
N LEU A 297 19.77 7.35 -8.09
CA LEU A 297 21.21 7.08 -8.17
C LEU A 297 21.55 6.14 -9.34
N VAL A 298 20.75 5.10 -9.59
CA VAL A 298 20.91 4.26 -10.79
C VAL A 298 20.81 5.10 -12.07
N GLY A 299 19.80 5.97 -12.19
CA GLY A 299 19.66 6.85 -13.35
C GLY A 299 20.84 7.80 -13.54
N GLU A 300 21.36 8.33 -12.45
CA GLU A 300 22.54 9.17 -12.41
C GLU A 300 23.83 8.46 -12.86
N LEU A 301 24.01 7.21 -12.45
CA LEU A 301 25.14 6.36 -12.85
C LEU A 301 25.06 5.99 -14.34
N LEU A 302 23.88 5.65 -14.84
CA LEU A 302 23.67 5.31 -16.26
C LEU A 302 23.84 6.52 -17.20
N ALA A 303 23.44 7.71 -16.75
CA ALA A 303 23.68 8.94 -17.49
C ALA A 303 25.18 9.24 -17.62
N ALA A 304 25.95 9.09 -16.53
CA ALA A 304 27.40 9.28 -16.53
C ALA A 304 28.13 8.23 -17.38
N ARG A 305 27.73 6.96 -17.28
CA ARG A 305 28.21 5.86 -18.15
C ARG A 305 28.06 6.20 -19.64
N SER A 306 26.92 6.76 -20.02
CA SER A 306 26.64 7.14 -21.42
C SER A 306 27.49 8.32 -21.90
N ALA A 307 27.79 9.27 -21.02
CA ALA A 307 28.65 10.41 -21.34
C ALA A 307 30.12 9.99 -21.54
N SER A 308 30.63 9.08 -20.71
CA SER A 308 31.99 8.52 -20.87
C SER A 308 32.12 7.74 -22.18
N ALA A 309 31.13 6.89 -22.51
CA ALA A 309 31.15 6.11 -23.75
C ALA A 309 31.13 6.98 -25.02
N ALA A 310 30.45 8.14 -24.97
CA ALA A 310 30.43 9.10 -26.08
C ALA A 310 31.76 9.87 -26.23
N ALA A 311 32.49 10.10 -25.12
CA ALA A 311 33.80 10.73 -25.15
C ALA A 311 34.86 9.80 -25.77
N ASP A 312 34.85 8.51 -25.42
CA ASP A 312 35.79 7.51 -25.95
C ASP A 312 35.58 7.16 -27.43
N SER A 313 34.38 7.42 -27.97
CA SER A 313 34.06 7.19 -29.40
C SER A 313 34.47 8.32 -30.35
N ASN A 314 34.92 9.46 -29.81
CA ASN A 314 35.35 10.64 -30.57
C ASN A 314 36.88 10.85 -30.58
N ASP A 315 37.65 9.96 -29.95
CA ASP A 315 39.11 9.86 -30.04
C ASP A 315 39.52 8.69 -30.97
#